data_AF-A0A8J4Y7N2-F1
#
_entry.id   AF-A0A8J4Y7N2-F1
#
_cell.length_a   1.000
_cell.length_b   1.000
_cell.length_c   1.000
_cell.angle_alpha   90.00
_cell.angle_beta   90.00
_cell.angle_gamma   90.00
#
_symmetry.space_group_name_H-M   'P 1'
#
loop_
_entity.id
_entity.type
_entity.pdbx_description
1 polymer ?
#
loop_
_entity_poly.entity_id
_entity_poly.type
_entity_poly.pdbx_seq_one_letter_code
_entity_poly.pdbx_strand_id
1 'polypeptide(L)'
;MNTSCKWLSVQIGSKNPFGRIPVDQTIEETINKDTQNTRGHKGFRLKGGAVARYYLTSEYRSRYLRQLRAMVVGQKYTDFSHPDLQMPRIRRDEADVQSLVQLMETSWLNPFNAEQGDLVSLSTATTAPPEVAKDLLGAYRIGEDAYQAFKEERLETDTQLYSFMTR
;
A
#
# COMPACT_ATOMS: atom_id res chain seq x y z
N MET A 1 -17.16 -17.66 -15.56
CA MET A 1 -16.82 -16.34 -15.00
C MET A 1 -17.31 -16.28 -13.56
N ASN A 2 -16.41 -16.43 -12.59
CA ASN A 2 -16.73 -16.52 -11.17
C ASN A 2 -16.62 -15.13 -10.53
N THR A 3 -17.75 -14.44 -10.34
CA THR A 3 -17.80 -13.24 -9.51
C THR A 3 -17.92 -13.64 -8.04
N SER A 4 -16.78 -13.52 -7.33
CA SER A 4 -16.73 -13.62 -5.88
C SER A 4 -17.40 -12.38 -5.28
N CYS A 5 -18.67 -12.52 -4.95
CA CYS A 5 -19.45 -11.44 -4.35
C CYS A 5 -19.34 -11.52 -2.81
N LYS A 6 -18.40 -10.74 -2.25
CA LYS A 6 -18.31 -10.41 -0.82
C LYS A 6 -19.44 -9.42 -0.51
N TRP A 7 -20.56 -9.88 0.06
CA TRP A 7 -21.71 -9.01 0.39
C TRP A 7 -21.92 -8.74 1.89
N LEU A 8 -21.01 -9.16 2.77
CA LEU A 8 -21.18 -8.93 4.23
C LEU A 8 -19.99 -8.29 4.93
N SER A 9 -18.81 -8.22 4.30
CA SER A 9 -17.79 -7.30 4.80
C SER A 9 -18.20 -5.89 4.40
N VAL A 10 -18.60 -5.06 5.35
CA VAL A 10 -18.79 -3.62 5.18
C VAL A 10 -17.49 -3.03 4.59
N GLN A 11 -17.45 -2.83 3.28
CA GLN A 11 -16.37 -2.09 2.65
C GLN A 11 -16.56 -0.62 2.97
N ILE A 12 -15.70 -0.08 3.84
CA ILE A 12 -15.58 1.36 4.07
C ILE A 12 -15.03 1.97 2.78
N GLY A 13 -15.93 2.49 1.94
CA GLY A 13 -15.60 3.15 0.69
C GLY A 13 -16.45 4.41 0.50
N SER A 14 -15.95 5.38 -0.26
CA SER A 14 -16.64 6.65 -0.54
C SER A 14 -18.02 6.49 -1.19
N LYS A 15 -18.34 5.29 -1.70
CA LYS A 15 -19.61 4.94 -2.35
C LYS A 15 -20.61 4.17 -1.47
N ASN A 16 -20.27 3.82 -0.22
CA ASN A 16 -21.21 3.13 0.68
C ASN A 16 -21.37 3.87 2.03
N PRO A 17 -22.34 4.79 2.15
CA PRO A 17 -22.56 5.55 3.37
C PRO A 17 -23.11 4.70 4.53
N PHE A 18 -23.78 3.57 4.24
CA PHE A 18 -24.35 2.68 5.24
C PHE A 18 -23.29 1.90 6.02
N GLY A 19 -22.10 1.72 5.44
CA GLY A 19 -20.97 1.05 6.10
C GLY A 19 -20.29 1.85 7.21
N ARG A 20 -20.77 3.07 7.51
CA ARG A 20 -20.23 3.94 8.56
C ARG A 20 -21.17 4.10 9.74
N ILE A 21 -22.31 3.41 9.75
CA ILE A 21 -23.25 3.49 10.86
C ILE A 21 -22.62 2.76 12.06
N PRO A 22 -22.36 3.44 13.20
CA PRO A 22 -21.67 2.83 14.33
C PRO A 22 -22.40 1.61 14.90
N VAL A 23 -23.73 1.63 14.83
CA VAL A 23 -24.58 0.51 15.24
C VAL A 23 -24.37 -0.71 14.34
N ASP A 24 -24.28 -0.51 13.02
CA ASP A 24 -24.04 -1.58 12.04
C ASP A 24 -22.65 -2.20 12.24
N GLN A 25 -21.63 -1.36 12.44
CA GLN A 25 -20.26 -1.80 12.75
C GLN A 25 -20.19 -2.57 14.07
N THR A 26 -20.93 -2.12 15.08
CA THR A 26 -20.98 -2.81 16.38
C THR A 26 -21.63 -4.18 16.24
N ILE A 27 -22.75 -4.28 15.51
CA ILE A 27 -23.42 -5.56 15.25
C ILE A 27 -22.49 -6.49 14.44
N GLU A 28 -21.76 -5.95 13.47
CA GLU A 28 -20.85 -6.73 12.63
C GLU A 28 -19.66 -7.29 13.43
N GLU A 29 -19.02 -6.47 14.27
CA GLU A 29 -17.86 -6.86 15.08
C GLU A 29 -18.21 -7.67 16.34
N THR A 30 -19.47 -7.69 16.78
CA THR A 30 -19.89 -8.41 18.00
C THR A 30 -20.77 -9.63 17.74
N ILE A 31 -21.90 -9.46 17.05
CA ILE A 31 -22.93 -10.50 16.90
C ILE A 31 -22.71 -11.29 15.60
N ASN A 32 -22.42 -10.59 14.50
CA ASN A 32 -22.27 -11.26 13.20
C ASN A 32 -20.92 -11.95 13.04
N LYS A 33 -19.86 -11.40 13.65
CA LYS A 33 -18.51 -11.97 13.62
C LYS A 33 -18.47 -13.47 13.94
N ASP A 34 -19.21 -13.88 14.96
CA ASP A 34 -19.23 -15.27 15.42
C ASP A 34 -20.28 -16.14 14.70
N THR A 35 -21.29 -15.54 14.05
CA THR A 35 -22.38 -16.25 13.35
C THR A 35 -22.15 -16.40 11.86
N GLN A 36 -21.26 -15.59 11.28
CA GLN A 36 -20.85 -15.71 9.89
C GLN A 36 -19.89 -16.90 9.69
N ASN A 37 -20.06 -17.58 8.55
CA ASN A 37 -19.12 -18.61 8.10
C ASN A 37 -18.01 -17.97 7.24
N THR A 38 -16.92 -18.70 6.97
CA THR A 38 -15.74 -18.23 6.21
C THR A 38 -16.07 -17.63 4.82
N ARG A 39 -17.27 -17.83 4.28
CA ARG A 39 -17.74 -17.27 3.00
C ARG A 39 -18.79 -16.16 3.13
N GLY A 40 -19.17 -15.77 4.35
CA GLY A 40 -20.31 -14.88 4.61
C GLY A 40 -21.66 -15.51 4.24
N HIS A 41 -22.76 -14.79 4.45
CA HIS A 41 -24.07 -15.25 4.02
C HIS A 41 -24.29 -14.98 2.52
N LYS A 42 -24.39 -16.06 1.73
CA LYS A 42 -24.58 -15.99 0.28
C LYS A 42 -26.06 -15.80 -0.15
N GLY A 43 -26.99 -15.60 0.79
CA GLY A 43 -28.41 -15.34 0.52
C GLY A 43 -29.36 -15.85 1.59
N PHE A 44 -30.61 -15.38 1.53
CA PHE A 44 -31.69 -15.74 2.45
C PHE A 44 -32.46 -16.96 1.95
N ARG A 45 -32.79 -17.89 2.86
CA ARG A 45 -33.68 -19.03 2.58
C ARG A 45 -34.79 -19.09 3.61
N LEU A 46 -36.04 -19.09 3.15
CA LEU A 46 -37.25 -19.13 4.00
C LEU A 46 -37.70 -20.56 4.39
N LYS A 47 -36.93 -21.59 4.02
CA LYS A 47 -37.23 -22.96 4.48
C LYS A 47 -37.13 -22.99 6.01
N GLY A 48 -38.15 -23.49 6.71
CA GLY A 48 -38.21 -23.45 8.18
C GLY A 48 -36.94 -23.99 8.87
N GLY A 49 -36.38 -25.11 8.36
CA GLY A 49 -35.13 -25.67 8.89
C GLY A 49 -33.87 -24.85 8.59
N ALA A 50 -33.88 -23.96 7.59
CA ALA A 50 -32.81 -22.99 7.36
C ALA A 50 -32.99 -21.76 8.26
N VAL A 51 -34.22 -21.27 8.41
CA VAL A 51 -34.57 -20.16 9.32
C VAL A 51 -34.16 -20.50 10.75
N ALA A 52 -34.54 -21.68 11.24
CA ALA A 52 -34.20 -22.13 12.59
C ALA A 52 -32.68 -22.22 12.83
N ARG A 53 -31.93 -22.80 11.88
CA ARG A 53 -30.48 -23.04 12.03
C ARG A 53 -29.62 -21.80 11.86
N TYR A 54 -29.96 -20.93 10.91
CA TYR A 54 -29.10 -19.82 10.52
C TYR A 54 -29.55 -18.47 11.10
N TYR A 55 -30.76 -18.37 11.66
CA TYR A 55 -31.29 -17.11 12.21
C TYR A 55 -31.76 -17.24 13.66
N LEU A 56 -32.58 -18.25 14.00
CA LEU A 56 -33.13 -18.37 15.36
C LEU A 56 -32.12 -18.94 16.38
N THR A 57 -31.29 -19.90 15.96
CA THR A 57 -30.35 -20.59 16.85
C THR A 57 -28.88 -20.27 16.57
N SER A 58 -28.60 -19.40 15.60
CA SER A 58 -27.23 -19.08 15.17
C SER A 58 -26.39 -18.53 16.32
N GLU A 59 -26.91 -17.55 17.07
CA GLU A 59 -26.22 -16.94 18.20
C GLU A 59 -25.81 -17.96 19.27
N TYR A 60 -26.76 -18.82 19.67
CA TYR A 60 -26.51 -19.88 20.65
C TYR A 60 -25.46 -20.87 20.15
N ARG A 61 -25.57 -21.31 18.90
CA ARG A 61 -24.61 -22.25 18.28
C ARG A 61 -23.21 -21.64 18.22
N SER A 62 -23.10 -20.37 17.85
CA SER A 62 -21.85 -19.64 17.80
C SER A 62 -21.22 -19.46 19.18
N ARG A 63 -22.03 -19.12 20.19
CA ARG A 63 -21.58 -19.01 21.58
C ARG A 63 -21.03 -20.35 22.10
N TYR A 64 -21.72 -21.46 21.86
CA TYR A 64 -21.23 -22.78 22.28
C TYR A 64 -19.95 -23.17 21.54
N LEU A 65 -19.85 -22.91 20.23
CA LEU A 65 -18.63 -23.17 19.46
C LEU A 65 -17.46 -22.32 19.95
N ARG A 66 -17.70 -21.06 20.36
CA ARG A 66 -16.67 -20.21 20.98
C ARG A 66 -16.18 -20.78 22.30
N GLN A 67 -17.08 -21.21 23.16
CA GLN A 67 -16.73 -21.86 24.44
C GLN A 67 -15.98 -23.17 24.22
N LEU A 68 -16.44 -24.03 23.30
CA LEU A 68 -15.76 -25.27 22.94
C LEU A 68 -14.36 -25.01 22.39
N ARG A 69 -14.20 -24.02 21.49
CA ARG A 69 -12.88 -23.63 20.98
C ARG A 69 -11.95 -23.16 22.11
N ALA A 70 -12.45 -22.33 23.02
CA ALA A 70 -11.67 -21.86 24.17
C ALA A 70 -11.22 -23.02 25.08
N MET A 71 -12.08 -24.02 25.29
CA MET A 71 -11.76 -25.19 26.12
C MET A 71 -10.80 -26.16 25.42
N VAL A 72 -10.93 -26.39 24.11
CA VAL A 72 -10.14 -27.38 23.36
C VAL A 72 -8.75 -26.86 22.96
N VAL A 73 -8.66 -25.59 22.54
CA VAL A 73 -7.39 -25.01 22.03
C VAL A 73 -6.48 -24.56 23.19
N GLY A 74 -7.00 -24.54 24.41
CA GLY A 74 -6.36 -23.88 25.53
C GLY A 74 -6.29 -22.37 25.30
N GLN A 75 -6.03 -21.63 26.36
CA GLN A 75 -5.95 -20.16 26.40
C GLN A 75 -4.71 -19.60 25.64
N LYS A 76 -4.34 -20.22 24.51
CA LYS A 76 -3.21 -19.85 23.63
C LYS A 76 -3.68 -19.27 22.31
N TYR A 77 -4.86 -18.65 22.27
CA TYR A 77 -5.06 -17.62 21.26
C TYR A 77 -4.15 -16.46 21.65
N THR A 78 -2.99 -16.37 21.00
CA THR A 78 -2.32 -15.08 20.89
C THR A 78 -3.34 -14.16 20.23
N ASP A 79 -3.89 -13.21 20.99
CA ASP A 79 -4.84 -12.20 20.52
C ASP A 79 -4.17 -11.30 19.48
N PHE A 80 -3.90 -11.83 18.29
CA PHE A 80 -3.64 -11.01 17.13
C PHE A 80 -4.99 -10.45 16.72
N SER A 81 -5.25 -9.22 17.18
CA SER A 81 -6.44 -8.43 16.81
C SER A 81 -6.64 -8.36 15.29
N HIS A 82 -5.55 -8.45 14.52
CA HIS A 82 -5.55 -8.39 13.07
C HIS A 82 -4.92 -9.63 12.42
N PRO A 83 -5.54 -10.20 11.36
CA PRO A 83 -4.98 -11.32 10.59
C PRO A 83 -3.57 -11.09 10.05
N ASP A 84 -3.20 -9.83 9.79
CA ASP A 84 -1.87 -9.51 9.25
C ASP A 84 -0.74 -9.63 10.29
N LEU A 85 -1.07 -9.62 11.58
CA LEU A 85 -0.10 -9.83 12.65
C LEU A 85 0.17 -11.33 12.90
N GLN A 86 -0.43 -12.21 12.10
CA GLN A 86 -0.18 -13.63 12.22
C GLN A 86 1.19 -14.00 11.65
N MET A 87 1.90 -14.88 12.36
CA MET A 87 3.24 -15.38 11.97
C MET A 87 3.35 -15.81 10.50
N PRO A 88 2.39 -16.51 9.89
CA PRO A 88 2.49 -16.87 8.47
C PRO A 88 2.50 -15.68 7.52
N ARG A 89 1.80 -14.59 7.88
CA ARG A 89 1.77 -13.36 7.07
C ARG A 89 3.10 -12.63 7.19
N ILE A 90 3.56 -12.42 8.42
CA ILE A 90 4.84 -11.79 8.73
C ILE A 90 5.98 -12.49 7.98
N ARG A 91 6.08 -13.82 8.07
CA ARG A 91 7.12 -14.59 7.38
C ARG A 91 7.07 -14.44 5.85
N ARG A 92 5.87 -14.33 5.28
CA ARG A 92 5.73 -14.12 3.83
C ARG A 92 6.22 -12.73 3.44
N ASP A 93 5.77 -11.71 4.15
CA ASP A 93 6.17 -10.33 3.88
C ASP A 93 7.69 -10.17 4.07
N GLU A 94 8.29 -10.80 5.09
CA GLU A 94 9.74 -10.86 5.29
C GLU A 94 10.47 -11.56 4.13
N ALA A 95 9.96 -12.70 3.66
CA ALA A 95 10.54 -13.42 2.52
C ALA A 95 10.45 -12.62 1.22
N ASP A 96 9.34 -11.91 1.00
CA ASP A 96 9.15 -11.05 -0.17
C ASP A 96 10.12 -9.86 -0.13
N VAL A 97 10.31 -9.23 1.04
CA VAL A 97 11.31 -8.16 1.24
C VAL A 97 12.72 -8.68 0.99
N GLN A 98 13.07 -9.84 1.55
CA GLN A 98 14.37 -10.46 1.33
C GLN A 98 14.61 -10.77 -0.16
N SER A 99 13.59 -11.25 -0.87
CA SER A 99 13.69 -11.50 -2.31
C SER A 99 13.97 -10.22 -3.09
N LEU A 100 13.36 -9.09 -2.72
CA LEU A 100 13.62 -7.80 -3.37
C LEU A 100 15.04 -7.30 -3.09
N VAL A 101 15.49 -7.40 -1.84
CA VAL A 101 16.86 -7.01 -1.46
C VAL A 101 17.88 -7.85 -2.22
N GLN A 102 17.70 -9.18 -2.26
CA GLN A 102 18.57 -10.07 -3.02
C GLN A 102 18.62 -9.68 -4.50
N LEU A 103 17.49 -9.31 -5.09
CA LEU A 103 17.42 -8.89 -6.48
C LEU A 103 18.19 -7.58 -6.72
N MET A 104 18.07 -6.61 -5.81
CA MET A 104 18.84 -5.35 -5.83
C MET A 104 20.34 -5.53 -5.63
N GLU A 105 20.77 -6.52 -4.84
CA GLU A 105 22.18 -6.77 -4.57
C GLU A 105 22.86 -7.62 -5.65
N THR A 106 22.12 -8.53 -6.29
CA THR A 106 22.72 -9.54 -7.18
C THR A 106 22.48 -9.29 -8.67
N SER A 107 21.31 -8.74 -9.02
CA SER A 107 20.81 -8.75 -10.40
C SER A 107 20.54 -7.36 -10.94
N TRP A 108 20.10 -6.43 -10.10
CA TRP A 108 19.82 -5.06 -10.47
C TRP A 108 20.95 -4.11 -10.05
N LEU A 109 21.05 -2.99 -10.76
CA LEU A 109 21.88 -1.88 -10.30
C LEU A 109 21.23 -1.27 -9.07
N ASN A 110 21.93 -1.36 -7.94
CA ASN A 110 21.53 -0.71 -6.71
C ASN A 110 21.78 0.81 -6.81
N PRO A 111 20.74 1.66 -6.92
CA PRO A 111 20.90 3.11 -7.04
C PRO A 111 21.40 3.77 -5.74
N PHE A 112 21.42 3.03 -4.64
CA PHE A 112 21.86 3.51 -3.32
C PHE A 112 23.29 3.09 -2.99
N ASN A 113 23.96 2.36 -3.88
CA ASN A 113 25.37 2.06 -3.68
C ASN A 113 26.19 3.34 -3.93
N ALA A 114 26.92 3.76 -2.90
CA ALA A 114 27.71 5.00 -2.92
C ALA A 114 29.07 4.83 -3.63
N GLU A 115 29.45 3.60 -4.01
CA GLU A 115 30.66 3.38 -4.78
C GLU A 115 30.51 3.98 -6.18
N GLN A 116 31.37 4.95 -6.48
CA GLN A 116 31.41 5.72 -7.71
C GLN A 116 31.77 4.81 -8.89
N GLY A 117 30.76 4.15 -9.46
CA GLY A 117 30.83 3.46 -10.74
C GLY A 117 30.55 4.40 -11.93
N ASP A 118 30.52 3.82 -13.12
CA ASP A 118 30.11 4.51 -14.34
C ASP A 118 28.68 5.05 -14.23
N LEU A 119 28.34 6.09 -15.00
CA LEU A 119 26.96 6.58 -15.09
C LEU A 119 26.11 5.54 -15.84
N VAL A 120 25.18 4.88 -15.14
CA VAL A 120 24.36 3.80 -15.71
C VAL A 120 22.87 4.16 -15.71
N SER A 121 22.15 3.76 -16.76
CA SER A 121 20.70 3.87 -16.83
C SER A 121 20.03 2.82 -15.92
N LEU A 122 19.14 3.26 -15.02
CA LEU A 122 18.42 2.36 -14.11
C LEU A 122 17.40 1.43 -14.80
N SER A 123 16.86 1.84 -15.95
CA SER A 123 15.85 1.05 -16.67
C SER A 123 16.45 -0.01 -17.59
N THR A 124 17.65 0.22 -18.12
CA THR A 124 18.29 -0.64 -19.12
C THR A 124 19.56 -1.30 -18.61
N ALA A 125 20.07 -0.90 -17.43
CA ALA A 125 21.35 -1.32 -16.88
C ALA A 125 22.55 -1.10 -17.84
N THR A 126 22.40 -0.20 -18.81
CA THR A 126 23.42 0.12 -19.81
C THR A 126 24.22 1.34 -19.40
N THR A 127 25.54 1.26 -19.50
CA THR A 127 26.45 2.38 -19.28
C THR A 127 26.17 3.51 -20.27
N ALA A 128 26.13 4.74 -19.77
CA ALA A 128 25.93 5.92 -20.60
C ALA A 128 27.11 6.10 -21.57
N PRO A 129 26.87 6.47 -22.84
CA PRO A 129 27.93 6.84 -23.77
C PRO A 129 28.81 7.96 -23.17
N PRO A 130 30.12 7.99 -23.49
CA PRO A 130 31.06 8.92 -22.86
C PRO A 130 30.71 10.39 -23.06
N GLU A 131 30.12 10.76 -24.21
CA GLU A 131 29.65 12.11 -24.47
C GLU A 131 28.50 12.51 -23.54
N VAL A 132 27.51 11.63 -23.38
CA VAL A 132 26.34 11.84 -22.52
C VAL A 132 26.75 11.84 -21.05
N ALA A 133 27.67 10.94 -20.65
CA ALA A 133 28.19 10.89 -19.30
C ALA A 133 28.94 12.19 -18.95
N LYS A 134 29.80 12.68 -19.85
CA LYS A 134 30.52 13.95 -19.67
C LYS A 134 29.57 15.14 -19.55
N ASP A 135 28.53 15.19 -20.38
CA ASP A 135 27.53 16.26 -20.35
C ASP A 135 26.74 16.24 -19.04
N LEU A 136 26.20 15.08 -18.63
CA LEU A 136 25.41 14.93 -17.41
C LEU A 136 26.22 15.17 -16.13
N LEU A 137 27.47 14.66 -16.07
CA LEU A 137 28.36 14.91 -14.94
C LEU A 137 28.82 16.38 -14.87
N GLY A 138 28.96 17.03 -16.03
CA GLY A 138 29.33 18.43 -16.14
C GLY A 138 28.17 19.42 -15.98
N ALA A 139 26.92 18.94 -16.05
CA ALA A 139 25.71 19.77 -16.17
C ALA A 139 25.59 20.81 -15.05
N TYR A 140 25.95 20.43 -13.81
CA TYR A 140 25.94 21.38 -12.69
C TYR A 140 26.90 22.55 -12.93
N ARG A 141 28.14 22.26 -13.32
CA ARG A 141 29.16 23.29 -13.56
C ARG A 141 28.80 24.15 -14.77
N ILE A 142 28.35 23.52 -15.86
CA ILE A 142 27.91 24.22 -17.07
C ILE A 142 26.73 25.15 -16.75
N GLY A 143 25.78 24.68 -15.94
CA GLY A 143 24.63 25.46 -15.50
C GLY A 143 25.03 26.63 -14.61
N GLU A 144 25.98 26.42 -13.69
CA GLU A 144 26.52 27.48 -12.83
C GLU A 144 27.24 28.55 -13.67
N ASP A 145 28.12 28.14 -14.60
CA ASP A 145 28.83 29.06 -15.49
C ASP A 145 27.84 29.89 -16.34
N ALA A 146 26.81 29.24 -16.88
CA ALA A 146 25.75 29.91 -17.64
C ALA A 146 24.91 30.86 -16.78
N TYR A 147 24.63 30.48 -15.53
CA TYR A 147 23.91 31.32 -14.58
C TYR A 147 24.73 32.56 -14.20
N GLN A 148 26.01 32.41 -13.90
CA GLN A 148 26.89 33.55 -13.58
C GLN A 148 26.98 34.52 -14.75
N ALA A 149 27.19 34.01 -15.97
CA ALA A 149 27.22 34.84 -17.17
C ALA A 149 25.91 35.64 -17.36
N PHE A 150 24.76 34.99 -17.17
CA PHE A 150 23.46 35.66 -17.25
C PHE A 150 23.29 36.73 -16.15
N LYS A 151 23.71 36.41 -14.92
CA LYS A 151 23.62 37.32 -13.78
C LYS A 151 24.44 38.58 -14.00
N GLU A 152 25.68 38.43 -14.45
CA GLU A 152 26.57 39.54 -14.78
C GLU A 152 25.99 40.38 -15.93
N GLU A 153 25.62 39.77 -17.05
CA GLU A 153 25.15 40.47 -18.26
C GLU A 153 23.83 41.22 -18.05
N ARG A 154 22.87 40.63 -17.29
CA ARG A 154 21.48 41.12 -17.27
C ARG A 154 20.97 41.61 -15.93
N LEU A 155 21.57 41.20 -14.81
CA LEU A 155 21.09 41.58 -13.48
C LEU A 155 22.03 42.59 -12.81
N GLU A 156 23.34 42.48 -13.04
CA GLU A 156 24.35 43.33 -12.37
C GLU A 156 24.93 44.42 -13.28
N THR A 157 24.87 44.25 -14.61
CA THR A 157 25.21 45.34 -15.53
C THR A 157 24.03 46.29 -15.64
N ASP A 158 24.09 47.43 -14.95
CA ASP A 158 23.15 48.56 -15.08
C ASP A 158 23.34 49.25 -16.44
N THR A 159 23.06 48.54 -17.53
CA THR A 159 22.96 49.16 -18.84
C THR A 159 21.56 49.76 -18.91
N GLN A 160 21.43 51.00 -18.42
CA GLN A 160 20.28 51.85 -18.69
C GLN A 160 20.14 52.08 -20.21
N LEU A 161 19.52 51.12 -20.91
CA LEU A 161 19.11 51.25 -22.32
C LEU A 161 17.60 51.48 -22.42
N TYR A 162 17.04 52.24 -21.49
CA TYR A 162 15.74 52.85 -21.69
C TYR A 162 15.88 54.36 -21.49
N SER A 163 16.28 55.06 -22.55
CA SER A 163 15.80 56.43 -22.72
C SER A 163 14.30 56.33 -23.04
N PHE A 164 13.48 56.33 -21.99
CA PHE A 164 12.08 56.66 -22.15
C PHE A 164 12.05 58.07 -22.74
N MET A 165 11.69 58.17 -24.02
CA MET A 165 11.50 59.44 -24.71
C MET A 165 10.64 60.35 -23.83
N THR A 166 11.25 61.33 -23.20
CA THR A 166 10.57 62.48 -22.63
C THR A 166 10.03 63.30 -23.80
N ARG A 167 8.71 63.28 -23.95
CA ARG A 167 7.95 64.20 -24.80
C ARG A 167 7.47 65.38 -23.97
#